data_AF-A0A396HJ89-F1
#
_entry.id   AF-A0A396HJ89-F1
#
_cell.length_a   1.000
_cell.length_b   1.000
_cell.length_c   1.000
_cell.angle_alpha   90.00
_cell.angle_beta   90.00
_cell.angle_gamma   90.00
#
_symmetry.space_group_name_H-M   'P 1'
#
loop_
_entity.id
_entity.type
_entity.pdbx_description
1 polymer ?
#
loop_
_entity_poly.entity_id
_entity_poly.type
_entity_poly.pdbx_seq_one_letter_code
_entity_poly.pdbx_strand_id
1 'polypeptide(L)'
;MFLRYCVVPVSLFLPKNFNPFQFLNNTHFYFIPSFSLSSSSTSTNDVDNAVSMFNHLLHKNPTPPDIKFGKILSSLVKSKHYHNVVSLSQKMEFVGIKLDLVNCSILINSFCQLGHTPFAFSVLAKILKNGYEPDTITFTTLIKGLCLKGDIHQALHFHDKVIAMGFHLDKVGYGTLINGLCKVGETKAALELLRRVDGKLVDEAINLFEEMHCRKLIPDVVTYNSLIDGLCKSGKISYALKLVDEMHDRGQPPDIIT
;
A
#
# COMPACT_ATOMS: atom_id res chain seq x y z
N MET A 1 -8.61 -24.79 11.09
CA MET A 1 -7.68 -23.63 11.17
C MET A 1 -8.16 -22.56 10.19
N PHE A 2 -9.28 -21.89 10.49
CA PHE A 2 -9.81 -20.77 9.71
C PHE A 2 -9.93 -19.56 10.64
N LEU A 3 -8.94 -18.67 10.48
CA LEU A 3 -8.99 -17.20 10.58
C LEU A 3 -9.64 -16.59 11.84
N ARG A 4 -8.82 -16.49 12.89
CA ARG A 4 -8.82 -15.32 13.80
C ARG A 4 -8.39 -14.08 13.01
N TYR A 5 -9.32 -13.42 12.32
CA TYR A 5 -9.17 -11.99 12.04
C TYR A 5 -10.49 -11.35 12.42
N CYS A 6 -10.54 -10.87 13.67
CA CYS A 6 -11.57 -9.97 14.14
C CYS A 6 -11.79 -8.88 13.09
N VAL A 7 -13.05 -8.68 12.71
CA VAL A 7 -13.53 -7.61 11.84
C VAL A 7 -12.87 -6.29 12.24
N VAL A 8 -11.82 -5.87 11.52
CA VAL A 8 -11.11 -4.62 11.80
C VAL A 8 -12.11 -3.48 11.62
N PRO A 9 -12.47 -2.74 12.67
CA PRO A 9 -13.47 -1.69 12.55
C PRO A 9 -13.02 -0.63 11.55
N VAL A 10 -13.86 -0.33 10.56
CA VAL A 10 -13.60 0.67 9.50
C VAL A 10 -13.20 2.03 10.09
N SER A 11 -13.72 2.37 11.28
CA SER A 11 -13.40 3.60 12.02
C SER A 11 -11.92 3.75 12.37
N LEU A 12 -11.15 2.66 12.45
CA LEU A 12 -9.73 2.72 12.78
C LEU A 12 -8.88 3.34 11.67
N PHE A 13 -9.33 3.25 10.41
CA PHE A 13 -8.60 3.75 9.25
C PHE A 13 -8.97 5.17 8.84
N LEU A 14 -10.07 5.73 9.35
CA LEU A 14 -10.56 7.03 8.92
C LEU A 14 -9.91 8.19 9.70
N PRO A 15 -9.68 9.34 9.05
CA PRO A 15 -9.28 10.57 9.76
C PRO A 15 -10.31 10.95 10.82
N LYS A 16 -9.87 11.55 11.94
CA LYS A 16 -10.79 12.06 12.97
C LYS A 16 -11.75 13.07 12.33
N ASN A 17 -13.05 12.96 12.63
CA ASN A 17 -14.16 13.75 12.07
C ASN A 17 -14.48 13.50 10.58
N PHE A 18 -13.86 12.52 9.94
CA PHE A 18 -14.19 12.16 8.56
C PHE A 18 -15.38 11.21 8.51
N ASN A 19 -16.46 11.62 7.85
CA ASN A 19 -17.60 10.74 7.60
C ASN A 19 -17.29 9.88 6.35
N PRO A 20 -17.14 8.55 6.48
CA PRO A 20 -16.79 7.69 5.36
C PRO A 20 -17.83 7.70 4.24
N PHE A 21 -19.06 8.10 4.56
CA PHE A 21 -20.19 8.22 3.62
C PHE A 21 -20.34 9.62 3.03
N GLN A 22 -19.48 10.58 3.41
CA GLN A 22 -19.45 11.90 2.78
C GLN A 22 -19.03 11.82 1.31
N PHE A 23 -18.34 10.76 0.88
CA PHE A 23 -18.06 10.52 -0.54
C PHE A 23 -19.35 10.40 -1.37
N LEU A 24 -20.42 9.80 -0.82
CA LEU A 24 -21.72 9.69 -1.50
C LEU A 24 -22.52 11.00 -1.40
N ASN A 25 -22.35 11.76 -0.32
CA ASN A 25 -23.15 12.95 -0.01
C ASN A 25 -22.49 14.30 -0.40
N ASN A 26 -21.22 14.33 -0.83
CA ASN A 26 -20.58 15.57 -1.27
C ASN A 26 -21.09 15.93 -2.67
N THR A 27 -22.15 16.73 -2.68
CA THR A 27 -22.72 17.42 -3.83
C THR A 27 -21.73 18.35 -4.56
N HIS A 28 -20.56 18.65 -3.99
CA HIS A 28 -19.53 19.47 -4.64
C HIS A 28 -18.85 18.82 -5.86
N PHE A 29 -19.02 17.52 -6.09
CA PHE A 29 -18.66 16.88 -7.37
C PHE A 29 -19.86 16.69 -8.32
N TYR A 30 -21.08 16.96 -7.84
CA TYR A 30 -22.30 17.04 -8.64
C TYR A 30 -22.52 18.49 -9.07
N PHE A 31 -21.76 18.94 -10.08
CA PHE A 31 -22.12 19.96 -11.09
C PHE A 31 -20.83 20.47 -11.71
N ILE A 32 -20.35 19.79 -12.75
CA ILE A 32 -19.97 20.57 -13.93
C ILE A 32 -21.19 20.49 -14.85
N PRO A 33 -22.01 21.55 -14.94
CA PRO A 33 -23.01 21.60 -15.99
C PRO A 33 -22.24 21.60 -17.31
N SER A 34 -22.43 20.55 -18.12
CA SER A 34 -22.05 20.50 -19.53
C SER A 34 -20.74 21.22 -19.87
N PHE A 35 -19.60 20.53 -19.83
CA PHE A 35 -18.48 20.99 -20.66
C PHE A 35 -18.96 20.94 -22.10
N SER A 36 -19.30 22.11 -22.64
CA SER A 36 -19.23 22.35 -24.06
C SER A 36 -17.84 21.93 -24.51
N LEU A 37 -17.84 21.06 -25.51
CA LEU A 37 -16.68 20.56 -26.19
C LEU A 37 -15.94 21.75 -26.83
N SER A 38 -15.06 22.42 -26.09
CA SER A 38 -14.07 23.30 -26.70
C SER A 38 -12.87 22.44 -27.08
N SER A 39 -12.87 22.06 -28.35
CA SER A 39 -11.77 21.42 -29.05
C SER A 39 -10.47 22.20 -28.86
N SER A 40 -9.54 21.66 -28.07
CA SER A 40 -8.12 21.92 -28.22
C SER A 40 -7.41 20.60 -28.47
N SER A 41 -7.13 20.39 -29.75
CA SER A 41 -6.47 19.21 -30.30
C SER A 41 -5.07 19.04 -29.73
N THR A 42 -4.86 17.98 -28.94
CA THR A 42 -3.68 17.11 -28.96
C THR A 42 -3.89 15.92 -28.00
N SER A 43 -3.86 14.68 -28.51
CA SER A 43 -4.00 13.37 -27.83
C SER A 43 -5.39 12.79 -27.47
N THR A 44 -6.50 13.42 -27.87
CA THR A 44 -7.86 13.13 -27.35
C THR A 44 -8.52 11.81 -27.80
N ASN A 45 -8.08 11.20 -28.90
CA ASN A 45 -8.85 10.12 -29.54
C ASN A 45 -8.96 8.83 -28.70
N ASP A 46 -7.92 8.50 -27.93
CA ASP A 46 -7.90 7.26 -27.12
C ASP A 46 -8.74 7.39 -25.84
N VAL A 47 -8.81 8.59 -25.27
CA VAL A 47 -9.60 8.88 -24.07
C VAL A 47 -11.08 8.91 -24.40
N ASP A 48 -11.44 9.60 -25.48
CA ASP A 48 -12.82 9.70 -25.94
C ASP A 48 -13.35 8.31 -26.34
N ASN A 49 -12.50 7.49 -26.99
CA ASN A 49 -12.83 6.10 -27.28
C ASN A 49 -13.02 5.27 -26.00
N ALA A 50 -12.12 5.37 -25.01
CA ALA A 50 -12.25 4.68 -23.74
C ALA A 50 -13.53 5.06 -22.98
N VAL A 51 -13.85 6.37 -22.92
CA VAL A 51 -15.08 6.88 -22.30
C VAL A 51 -16.32 6.40 -23.06
N SER A 52 -16.30 6.42 -24.40
CA SER A 52 -17.38 5.92 -25.25
C SER A 52 -17.62 4.42 -25.04
N MET A 53 -16.55 3.62 -25.05
CA MET A 53 -16.62 2.19 -24.75
C MET A 53 -17.21 1.92 -23.37
N PHE A 54 -16.80 2.70 -22.36
CA PHE A 54 -17.32 2.57 -21.01
C PHE A 54 -18.82 2.85 -20.94
N ASN A 55 -19.26 3.97 -21.53
CA ASN A 55 -20.68 4.34 -21.57
C ASN A 55 -21.51 3.31 -22.33
N HIS A 56 -20.99 2.78 -23.44
CA HIS A 56 -21.63 1.71 -24.18
C HIS A 56 -21.81 0.45 -23.31
N LEU A 57 -20.79 0.07 -22.51
CA LEU A 57 -20.90 -1.06 -21.59
C LEU A 57 -21.94 -0.83 -20.48
N LEU A 58 -22.06 0.41 -19.96
CA LEU A 58 -23.06 0.75 -18.94
C LEU A 58 -24.50 0.56 -19.44
N HIS A 59 -24.76 0.86 -20.72
CA HIS A 59 -26.10 0.77 -21.31
C HIS A 59 -26.41 -0.59 -21.95
N LYS A 60 -25.47 -1.54 -21.93
CA LYS A 60 -25.67 -2.88 -22.48
C LYS A 60 -26.51 -3.72 -21.52
N ASN A 61 -27.53 -4.41 -22.05
CA ASN A 61 -28.39 -5.32 -21.29
C ASN A 61 -28.26 -6.76 -21.84
N PRO A 62 -27.78 -7.75 -21.06
CA PRO A 62 -27.35 -7.64 -19.66
C PRO A 62 -26.03 -6.88 -19.51
N THR A 63 -25.86 -6.23 -18.35
CA THR A 63 -24.64 -5.51 -18.00
C THR A 63 -23.44 -6.48 -18.06
N PRO A 64 -22.35 -6.10 -18.74
CA PRO A 64 -21.19 -6.97 -18.90
C PRO A 64 -20.48 -7.21 -17.56
N PRO A 65 -19.68 -8.29 -17.46
CA PRO A 65 -18.92 -8.59 -16.24
C PRO A 65 -17.97 -7.44 -15.84
N ASP A 66 -17.79 -7.26 -14.53
CA ASP A 66 -17.02 -6.18 -13.89
C ASP A 66 -15.60 -6.00 -14.46
N ILE A 67 -14.98 -7.10 -14.92
CA ILE A 67 -13.63 -7.15 -15.52
C ILE A 67 -13.47 -6.18 -16.70
N LYS A 68 -14.54 -5.93 -17.49
CA LYS A 68 -14.45 -5.04 -18.65
C LYS A 68 -14.33 -3.57 -18.25
N PHE A 69 -15.01 -3.14 -17.19
CA PHE A 69 -14.90 -1.79 -16.66
C PHE A 69 -13.49 -1.54 -16.10
N GLY A 70 -12.96 -2.48 -15.30
CA GLY A 70 -11.62 -2.37 -14.73
C GLY A 70 -10.51 -2.21 -15.78
N LYS A 71 -10.64 -2.85 -16.95
CA LYS A 71 -9.69 -2.69 -18.07
C LYS A 71 -9.68 -1.26 -18.63
N ILE A 72 -10.85 -0.67 -18.82
CA ILE A 72 -10.97 0.70 -19.35
C ILE A 72 -10.49 1.71 -18.30
N LEU A 73 -10.85 1.53 -17.03
CA LEU A 73 -10.34 2.40 -15.97
C LEU A 73 -8.81 2.29 -15.85
N SER A 74 -8.25 1.09 -15.99
CA SER A 74 -6.81 0.87 -16.00
C SER A 74 -6.10 1.56 -17.16
N SER A 75 -6.69 1.59 -18.37
CA SER A 75 -6.10 2.32 -19.49
C SER A 75 -6.10 3.83 -19.23
N LEU A 76 -7.18 4.37 -18.68
CA LEU A 76 -7.26 5.79 -18.30
C LEU A 76 -6.24 6.17 -17.22
N VAL A 77 -6.01 5.30 -16.22
CA VAL A 77 -4.94 5.49 -15.23
C VAL A 77 -3.56 5.52 -15.88
N LYS A 78 -3.27 4.61 -16.82
CA LYS A 78 -1.97 4.59 -17.54
C LYS A 78 -1.73 5.87 -18.33
N SER A 79 -2.80 6.43 -18.90
CA SER A 79 -2.79 7.71 -19.60
C SER A 79 -2.96 8.93 -18.68
N LYS A 80 -2.93 8.75 -17.35
CA LYS A 80 -3.03 9.80 -16.32
C LYS A 80 -4.34 10.61 -16.31
N HIS A 81 -5.43 10.07 -16.89
CA HIS A 81 -6.76 10.71 -16.87
C HIS A 81 -7.54 10.35 -15.59
N TYR A 82 -6.98 10.70 -14.43
CA TYR A 82 -7.53 10.32 -13.12
C TYR A 82 -8.92 10.92 -12.84
N HIS A 83 -9.19 12.14 -13.32
CA HIS A 83 -10.53 12.76 -13.19
C HIS A 83 -11.61 11.93 -13.93
N ASN A 84 -11.31 11.45 -15.13
CA ASN A 84 -12.22 10.58 -15.89
C ASN A 84 -12.46 9.26 -15.13
N VAL A 85 -11.42 8.67 -14.54
CA VAL A 85 -11.55 7.45 -13.73
C VAL A 85 -12.51 7.65 -12.55
N VAL A 86 -12.38 8.77 -11.82
CA VAL A 86 -13.27 9.11 -10.70
C VAL A 86 -14.71 9.28 -11.19
N SER A 87 -14.92 10.08 -12.24
CA SER A 87 -16.25 10.34 -12.81
C SER A 87 -16.93 9.06 -13.30
N LEU A 88 -16.22 8.20 -14.02
CA LEU A 88 -16.74 6.94 -14.53
C LEU A 88 -17.03 5.92 -13.42
N SER A 89 -16.20 5.87 -12.38
CA SER A 89 -16.43 5.00 -11.22
C SER A 89 -17.68 5.42 -10.45
N GLN A 90 -17.90 6.72 -10.27
CA GLN A 90 -19.13 7.25 -9.66
C GLN A 90 -20.37 6.93 -10.52
N LYS A 91 -20.26 7.02 -11.84
CA LYS A 91 -21.35 6.67 -12.76
C LYS A 91 -21.71 5.18 -12.67
N MET A 92 -20.74 4.27 -12.54
CA MET A 92 -21.01 2.85 -12.30
C MET A 92 -21.85 2.64 -11.04
N GLU A 93 -21.47 3.29 -9.94
CA GLU A 93 -22.19 3.18 -8.67
C GLU A 93 -23.59 3.77 -8.73
N PHE A 94 -23.76 4.90 -9.42
CA PHE A 94 -25.07 5.54 -9.60
C PHE A 94 -26.06 4.63 -10.37
N VAL A 95 -25.56 3.84 -11.31
CA VAL A 95 -26.35 2.83 -12.06
C VAL A 95 -26.54 1.54 -11.24
N GLY A 96 -26.00 1.46 -10.03
CA GLY A 96 -26.15 0.33 -9.12
C GLY A 96 -25.10 -0.78 -9.30
N ILE A 97 -24.04 -0.55 -10.09
CA ILE A 97 -22.95 -1.51 -10.25
C ILE A 97 -22.01 -1.38 -9.06
N LYS A 98 -21.88 -2.44 -8.27
CA LYS A 98 -20.97 -2.50 -7.12
C LYS A 98 -19.53 -2.62 -7.61
N LEU A 99 -18.64 -1.77 -7.11
CA LEU A 99 -17.22 -1.89 -7.38
C LEU A 99 -16.63 -3.14 -6.70
N ASP A 100 -15.89 -3.93 -7.47
CA ASP A 100 -15.01 -4.98 -6.97
C ASP A 100 -13.69 -4.42 -6.41
N LEU A 101 -12.82 -5.29 -5.92
CA LEU A 101 -11.51 -4.90 -5.35
C LEU A 101 -10.62 -4.19 -6.38
N VAL A 102 -10.60 -4.66 -7.63
CA VAL A 102 -9.77 -4.07 -8.69
C VAL A 102 -10.18 -2.64 -8.99
N ASN A 103 -11.48 -2.40 -9.15
CA ASN A 103 -12.02 -1.06 -9.38
C ASN A 103 -11.78 -0.14 -8.17
N CYS A 104 -11.91 -0.67 -6.95
CA CYS A 104 -11.59 0.10 -5.74
C CYS A 104 -10.10 0.50 -5.70
N SER A 105 -9.17 -0.40 -6.01
CA SER A 105 -7.73 -0.10 -6.03
C SER A 105 -7.36 0.94 -7.09
N ILE A 106 -7.99 0.87 -8.28
CA ILE A 106 -7.84 1.87 -9.34
C ILE A 106 -8.33 3.25 -8.86
N LEU A 107 -9.47 3.29 -8.17
CA LEU A 107 -10.07 4.53 -7.67
C LEU A 107 -9.23 5.14 -6.53
N ILE A 108 -8.70 4.31 -5.61
CA ILE A 108 -7.73 4.73 -4.58
C ILE A 108 -6.52 5.40 -5.22
N ASN A 109 -5.87 4.74 -6.19
CA ASN A 109 -4.72 5.33 -6.88
C ASN A 109 -5.09 6.66 -7.52
N SER A 110 -6.23 6.75 -8.20
CA SER A 110 -6.68 7.98 -8.86
C SER A 110 -6.87 9.13 -7.86
N PHE A 111 -7.50 8.89 -6.71
CA PHE A 111 -7.61 9.90 -5.65
C PHE A 111 -6.24 10.31 -5.08
N CYS A 112 -5.34 9.36 -4.86
CA CYS A 112 -3.99 9.64 -4.39
C CYS A 112 -3.21 10.52 -5.37
N GLN A 113 -3.32 10.26 -6.69
CA GLN A 113 -2.66 11.06 -7.74
C GLN A 113 -3.24 12.48 -7.85
N LEU A 114 -4.53 12.65 -7.51
CA LEU A 114 -5.19 13.96 -7.46
C LEU A 114 -4.97 14.71 -6.13
N GLY A 115 -4.20 14.16 -5.19
CA GLY A 115 -4.01 14.76 -3.85
C GLY A 115 -5.26 14.70 -2.96
N HIS A 116 -6.26 13.93 -3.38
CA HIS A 116 -7.56 13.78 -2.73
C HIS A 116 -7.56 12.61 -1.72
N THR A 117 -6.55 12.57 -0.85
CA THR A 117 -6.31 11.45 0.07
C THR A 117 -7.49 11.09 0.99
N PRO A 118 -8.33 12.02 1.51
CA PRO A 118 -9.50 11.64 2.30
C PRO A 118 -10.49 10.74 1.53
N PHE A 119 -10.70 11.01 0.24
CA PHE A 119 -11.57 10.18 -0.60
C PHE A 119 -10.96 8.81 -0.88
N ALA A 120 -9.63 8.72 -1.00
CA ALA A 120 -8.95 7.43 -1.08
C ALA A 120 -9.19 6.56 0.18
N PHE A 121 -9.16 7.17 1.37
CA PHE A 121 -9.51 6.49 2.62
C PHE A 121 -10.98 6.07 2.70
N SER A 122 -11.91 6.86 2.14
CA SER A 122 -13.32 6.44 1.97
C SER A 122 -13.44 5.16 1.13
N VAL A 123 -12.64 5.03 0.06
CA VAL A 123 -12.65 3.81 -0.76
C VAL A 123 -12.07 2.62 0.00
N LEU A 124 -11.02 2.80 0.81
CA LEU A 124 -10.53 1.74 1.72
C LEU A 124 -11.62 1.29 2.71
N ALA A 125 -12.36 2.24 3.30
CA ALA A 125 -13.49 1.93 4.16
C ALA A 125 -14.57 1.11 3.43
N LYS A 126 -14.79 1.41 2.15
CA LYS A 126 -15.71 0.65 1.29
C LYS A 126 -15.21 -0.76 1.00
N ILE A 127 -13.92 -0.96 0.74
CA ILE A 127 -13.30 -2.30 0.60
C ILE A 127 -13.64 -3.16 1.81
N LEU A 128 -13.36 -2.64 3.01
CA LEU A 128 -13.64 -3.32 4.28
C LEU A 128 -15.14 -3.57 4.51
N LYS A 129 -15.99 -2.56 4.30
CA LYS A 129 -17.45 -2.67 4.47
C LYS A 129 -18.06 -3.72 3.54
N ASN A 130 -17.49 -3.88 2.34
CA ASN A 130 -17.92 -4.86 1.36
C ASN A 130 -17.41 -6.28 1.65
N GLY A 131 -16.61 -6.47 2.70
CA GLY A 131 -16.03 -7.76 3.07
C GLY A 131 -14.79 -8.13 2.24
N TYR A 132 -14.22 -7.18 1.49
CA TYR A 132 -12.96 -7.40 0.79
C TYR A 132 -11.78 -7.17 1.73
N GLU A 133 -10.73 -7.97 1.56
CA GLU A 133 -9.48 -7.82 2.29
C GLU A 133 -8.55 -6.84 1.53
N PRO A 134 -8.11 -5.73 2.15
CA PRO A 134 -7.09 -4.88 1.56
C PRO A 134 -5.75 -5.60 1.51
N ASP A 135 -5.04 -5.47 0.39
CA ASP A 135 -3.70 -6.03 0.22
C ASP A 135 -2.60 -5.00 0.48
N THR A 136 -1.35 -5.46 0.49
CA THR A 136 -0.16 -4.60 0.64
C THR A 136 -0.09 -3.49 -0.41
N ILE A 137 -0.59 -3.74 -1.63
CA ILE A 137 -0.65 -2.75 -2.72
C ILE A 137 -1.61 -1.61 -2.35
N THR A 138 -2.76 -1.92 -1.77
CA THR A 138 -3.76 -0.95 -1.32
C THR A 138 -3.15 0.01 -0.27
N PHE A 139 -2.50 -0.54 0.76
CA PHE A 139 -1.86 0.28 1.80
C PHE A 139 -0.69 1.11 1.26
N THR A 140 0.16 0.50 0.42
CA THR A 140 1.30 1.19 -0.20
C THR A 140 0.85 2.34 -1.10
N THR A 141 -0.28 2.18 -1.81
CA THR A 141 -0.86 3.23 -2.66
C THR A 141 -1.34 4.42 -1.84
N LEU A 142 -2.01 4.19 -0.71
CA LEU A 142 -2.45 5.26 0.21
C LEU A 142 -1.26 6.00 0.83
N ILE A 143 -0.25 5.26 1.29
CA ILE A 143 1.01 5.83 1.79
C ILE A 143 1.67 6.70 0.72
N LYS A 144 1.77 6.20 -0.51
CA LYS A 144 2.31 6.96 -1.65
C LYS A 144 1.53 8.26 -1.86
N GLY A 145 0.20 8.21 -1.83
CA GLY A 145 -0.66 9.39 -1.95
C GLY A 145 -0.38 10.45 -0.88
N LEU A 146 -0.24 10.02 0.39
CA LEU A 146 0.13 10.92 1.49
C LEU A 146 1.52 11.53 1.29
N CYS A 147 2.51 10.73 0.89
CA CYS A 147 3.85 11.24 0.58
C CYS A 147 3.84 12.24 -0.59
N LEU A 148 3.06 11.99 -1.65
CA LEU A 148 2.94 12.88 -2.80
C LEU A 148 2.32 14.23 -2.44
N LYS A 149 1.39 14.25 -1.47
CA LYS A 149 0.79 15.48 -0.93
C LYS A 149 1.72 16.23 0.04
N GLY A 150 2.83 15.62 0.45
CA GLY A 150 3.75 16.15 1.46
C GLY A 150 3.32 15.84 2.91
N ASP A 151 2.25 15.08 3.12
CA ASP A 151 1.71 14.74 4.44
C ASP A 151 2.47 13.56 5.08
N ILE A 152 3.80 13.66 5.17
CA ILE A 152 4.68 12.55 5.57
C ILE A 152 4.38 12.00 6.97
N HIS A 153 4.02 12.87 7.93
CA HIS A 153 3.65 12.46 9.29
C HIS A 153 2.38 11.62 9.30
N GLN A 154 1.40 11.95 8.45
CA GLN A 154 0.20 11.12 8.30
C GLN A 154 0.54 9.79 7.63
N ALA A 155 1.48 9.77 6.68
CA ALA A 155 1.94 8.53 6.04
C ALA A 155 2.59 7.57 7.06
N LEU A 156 3.46 8.08 7.94
CA LEU A 156 4.08 7.30 9.01
C LEU A 156 3.06 6.82 10.05
N HIS A 157 2.17 7.70 10.50
CA HIS A 157 1.10 7.31 11.43
C HIS A 157 0.17 6.26 10.82
N PHE A 158 -0.12 6.35 9.52
CA PHE A 158 -0.90 5.33 8.83
C PHE A 158 -0.15 4.01 8.71
N HIS A 159 1.15 4.02 8.43
CA HIS A 159 2.01 2.83 8.52
C HIS A 159 1.91 2.16 9.89
N ASP A 160 2.06 2.92 10.98
CA ASP A 160 2.02 2.35 12.33
C ASP A 160 0.67 1.68 12.63
N LYS A 161 -0.43 2.27 12.14
CA LYS A 161 -1.76 1.65 12.21
C LYS A 161 -1.87 0.35 11.41
N VAL A 162 -1.35 0.33 10.18
CA VAL A 162 -1.34 -0.87 9.33
C VAL A 162 -0.61 -2.02 10.05
N ILE A 163 0.58 -1.74 10.62
CA ILE A 163 1.35 -2.72 11.38
C ILE A 163 0.63 -3.16 12.66
N ALA A 164 0.05 -2.22 13.43
CA ALA A 164 -0.67 -2.53 14.66
C ALA A 164 -1.91 -3.42 14.45
N MET A 165 -2.47 -3.41 13.24
CA MET A 165 -3.59 -4.28 12.84
C MET A 165 -3.14 -5.65 12.33
N GLY A 166 -1.83 -5.92 12.30
CA GLY A 166 -1.27 -7.20 11.86
C GLY A 166 -1.04 -7.30 10.35
N PHE A 167 -1.13 -6.20 9.61
CA PHE A 167 -0.75 -6.17 8.20
C PHE A 167 0.75 -5.89 8.04
N HIS A 168 1.30 -6.30 6.90
CA HIS A 168 2.71 -6.10 6.58
C HIS A 168 2.87 -5.29 5.28
N LEU A 169 3.80 -4.34 5.31
CA LEU A 169 4.32 -3.70 4.11
C LEU A 169 5.49 -4.50 3.55
N ASP A 170 5.63 -4.50 2.23
CA ASP A 170 6.76 -5.08 1.54
C ASP A 170 7.89 -4.04 1.34
N LYS A 171 8.94 -4.47 0.62
CA LYS A 171 10.05 -3.60 0.22
C LYS A 171 9.57 -2.33 -0.52
N VAL A 172 8.51 -2.43 -1.32
CA VAL A 172 7.96 -1.30 -2.07
C VAL A 172 7.28 -0.30 -1.13
N GLY A 173 6.53 -0.78 -0.14
CA GLY A 173 5.91 0.04 0.90
C GLY A 173 6.92 0.83 1.72
N TYR A 174 7.95 0.16 2.25
CA TYR A 174 9.02 0.82 3.00
C TYR A 174 9.86 1.76 2.13
N GLY A 175 10.21 1.35 0.90
CA GLY A 175 10.92 2.22 -0.05
C GLY A 175 10.14 3.50 -0.37
N THR A 176 8.80 3.41 -0.42
CA THR A 176 7.92 4.58 -0.62
C THR A 176 7.99 5.56 0.54
N LEU A 177 7.97 5.07 1.79
CA LEU A 177 8.09 5.92 3.00
C LEU A 177 9.47 6.58 3.08
N ILE A 178 10.54 5.80 2.89
CA ILE A 178 11.93 6.29 2.92
C ILE A 178 12.12 7.38 1.87
N ASN A 179 11.67 7.14 0.63
CA ASN A 179 11.73 8.14 -0.43
C ASN A 179 10.92 9.40 -0.08
N GLY A 180 9.75 9.24 0.55
CA GLY A 180 8.95 10.35 1.05
C GLY A 180 9.70 11.19 2.10
N LEU A 181 10.30 10.54 3.10
CA LEU A 181 11.10 11.18 4.15
C LEU A 181 12.32 11.91 3.59
N CYS A 182 13.06 11.28 2.67
CA CYS A 182 14.21 11.91 2.02
C CYS A 182 13.82 13.18 1.25
N LYS A 183 12.65 13.18 0.58
CA LYS A 183 12.17 14.35 -0.18
C LYS A 183 11.81 15.55 0.69
N VAL A 184 11.38 15.33 1.93
CA VAL A 184 11.10 16.41 2.89
C VAL A 184 12.31 16.77 3.77
N GLY A 185 13.45 16.10 3.59
CA GLY A 185 14.68 16.34 4.35
C GLY A 185 14.77 15.61 5.70
N GLU A 186 13.80 14.75 6.04
CA GLU A 186 13.72 13.99 7.30
C GLU A 186 14.61 12.73 7.27
N THR A 187 15.90 12.92 6.97
CA THR A 187 16.87 11.83 6.77
C THR A 187 17.09 10.98 8.03
N LYS A 188 17.03 11.59 9.21
CA LYS A 188 17.13 10.86 10.49
C LYS A 188 15.99 9.85 10.66
N ALA A 189 14.75 10.29 10.44
CA ALA A 189 13.59 9.41 10.49
C ALA A 189 13.65 8.32 9.40
N ALA A 190 14.21 8.63 8.22
CA ALA A 190 14.42 7.63 7.17
C ALA A 190 15.40 6.52 7.60
N LEU A 191 16.52 6.90 8.25
CA LEU A 191 17.49 5.94 8.78
C LEU A 191 16.92 5.13 9.95
N GLU A 192 16.12 5.74 10.82
CA GLU A 192 15.41 5.02 11.89
C GLU A 192 14.42 4.00 11.33
N LEU A 193 13.68 4.36 10.27
CA LEU A 193 12.74 3.45 9.62
C LEU A 193 13.47 2.27 8.98
N LEU A 194 14.61 2.50 8.30
CA LEU A 194 15.47 1.44 7.78
C LEU A 194 15.94 0.49 8.89
N ARG A 195 16.46 1.04 9.99
CA ARG A 195 16.90 0.23 11.14
C ARG A 195 15.78 -0.61 11.76
N ARG A 196 14.55 -0.10 11.79
CA ARG A 196 13.38 -0.87 12.27
C ARG A 196 13.05 -2.04 11.35
N VAL A 197 13.15 -1.86 10.04
CA VAL A 197 12.91 -2.93 9.06
C VAL A 197 13.99 -4.01 9.19
N ASP A 198 15.26 -3.60 9.19
CA ASP A 198 16.39 -4.52 9.35
C ASP A 198 16.32 -5.24 10.70
N GLY A 199 15.99 -4.51 11.78
CA GLY A 199 15.83 -5.08 13.11
C GLY A 199 14.77 -6.18 13.18
N LYS A 200 13.62 -6.02 12.49
CA LYS A 200 12.58 -7.05 12.41
C LYS A 200 13.01 -8.29 11.63
N LEU A 201 13.67 -8.11 10.48
CA LEU A 201 14.21 -9.23 9.71
C LEU A 201 15.25 -10.00 10.52
N VAL A 202 16.06 -9.28 11.30
CA VAL A 202 17.05 -9.85 12.22
C VAL A 202 16.35 -10.62 13.37
N ASP A 203 15.24 -10.12 13.92
CA ASP A 203 14.47 -10.85 14.93
C ASP A 203 13.86 -12.15 14.37
N GLU A 204 13.32 -12.11 13.15
CA GLU A 204 12.82 -13.31 12.46
C GLU A 204 13.94 -14.31 12.18
N ALA A 205 15.12 -13.83 11.76
CA ALA A 205 16.29 -14.66 11.54
C ALA A 205 16.79 -15.31 12.84
N ILE A 206 16.76 -14.59 13.97
CA ILE A 206 17.08 -15.15 15.30
C ILE A 206 16.09 -16.27 15.65
N ASN A 207 14.78 -16.06 15.46
CA ASN A 207 13.78 -17.09 15.76
C ASN A 207 14.00 -18.37 14.92
N LEU A 208 14.34 -18.22 13.63
CA LEU A 208 14.68 -19.35 12.77
C LEU A 208 15.96 -20.05 13.23
N PHE A 209 16.97 -19.29 13.68
CA PHE A 209 18.19 -19.84 14.24
C PHE A 209 17.96 -20.64 15.54
N GLU A 210 17.09 -20.14 16.42
CA GLU A 210 16.66 -20.88 17.62
C GLU A 210 15.86 -22.15 17.25
N GLU A 211 15.04 -22.09 16.20
CA GLU A 211 14.32 -23.26 15.69
C GLU A 211 15.28 -24.32 15.12
N MET A 212 16.33 -23.91 14.40
CA MET A 212 17.39 -24.82 13.95
C MET A 212 18.01 -25.59 15.12
N HIS A 213 18.27 -24.91 16.23
CA HIS A 213 18.77 -25.54 17.46
C HIS A 213 17.78 -26.55 18.05
N CYS A 214 16.50 -26.17 18.14
CA CYS A 214 15.46 -27.07 18.63
C CYS A 214 15.34 -28.33 17.78
N ARG A 215 15.56 -28.21 16.47
CA ARG A 215 15.56 -29.32 15.50
C ARG A 215 16.90 -30.06 15.42
N LYS A 216 17.89 -29.70 16.25
CA LYS A 216 19.26 -30.26 16.24
C LYS A 216 19.98 -30.12 14.90
N LEU A 217 19.62 -29.09 14.12
CA LEU A 217 20.36 -28.70 12.93
C LEU A 217 21.57 -27.88 13.37
N ILE A 218 22.75 -28.19 12.79
CA ILE A 218 24.00 -27.49 13.11
C ILE A 218 24.10 -26.29 12.14
N PRO A 219 24.04 -25.04 12.63
CA PRO A 219 24.30 -23.88 11.80
C PRO A 219 25.75 -23.90 11.33
N ASP A 220 25.98 -23.46 10.10
CA ASP A 220 27.30 -23.33 9.51
C ASP A 220 27.87 -21.91 9.64
N VAL A 221 29.13 -21.74 9.25
CA VAL A 221 29.86 -20.47 9.26
C VAL A 221 29.09 -19.37 8.52
N VAL A 222 28.47 -19.71 7.38
CA VAL A 222 27.69 -18.76 6.57
C VAL A 222 26.47 -18.26 7.34
N THR A 223 25.77 -19.15 8.04
CA THR A 223 24.62 -18.80 8.88
C THR A 223 25.03 -17.86 10.02
N TYR A 224 26.10 -18.17 10.76
CA TYR A 224 26.60 -17.31 11.83
C TYR A 224 27.04 -15.95 11.30
N ASN A 225 27.87 -15.90 10.24
CA ASN A 225 28.35 -14.65 9.66
C ASN A 225 27.20 -13.76 9.18
N SER A 226 26.20 -14.34 8.54
CA SER A 226 25.01 -13.61 8.06
C SER A 226 24.20 -13.01 9.22
N LEU A 227 24.03 -13.76 10.31
CA LEU A 227 23.34 -13.28 11.51
C LEU A 227 24.13 -12.18 12.23
N ILE A 228 25.44 -12.36 12.38
CA ILE A 228 26.34 -11.38 13.02
C ILE A 228 26.32 -10.06 12.24
N ASP A 229 26.47 -10.10 10.91
CA ASP A 229 26.41 -8.91 10.04
C ASP A 229 25.06 -8.17 10.17
N GLY A 230 23.95 -8.91 10.13
CA GLY A 230 22.61 -8.34 10.33
C GLY A 230 22.41 -7.71 11.71
N LEU A 231 22.89 -8.37 12.78
CA LEU A 231 22.83 -7.85 14.15
C LEU A 231 23.69 -6.59 14.32
N CYS A 232 24.86 -6.55 13.68
CA CYS A 232 25.72 -5.36 13.65
C CYS A 232 25.04 -4.18 12.96
N LYS A 233 24.47 -4.40 11.76
CA LYS A 233 23.74 -3.38 10.99
C LYS A 233 22.48 -2.86 11.71
N SER A 234 21.78 -3.73 12.42
CA SER A 234 20.62 -3.35 13.23
C SER A 234 20.99 -2.75 14.60
N GLY A 235 22.28 -2.68 14.94
CA GLY A 235 22.78 -2.10 16.20
C GLY A 235 22.65 -3.01 17.42
N LYS A 236 22.29 -4.29 17.25
CA LYS A 236 22.16 -5.32 18.31
C LYS A 236 23.52 -5.96 18.63
N ILE A 237 24.52 -5.11 18.90
CA ILE A 237 25.94 -5.52 19.04
C ILE A 237 26.14 -6.56 20.15
N SER A 238 25.44 -6.45 21.26
CA SER A 238 25.55 -7.38 22.38
C SER A 238 25.15 -8.81 22.02
N TYR A 239 24.17 -9.00 21.14
CA TYR A 239 23.78 -10.32 20.66
C TYR A 239 24.75 -10.83 19.59
N ALA A 240 25.23 -9.95 18.71
CA ALA A 240 26.25 -10.30 17.72
C ALA A 240 27.50 -10.89 18.39
N LEU A 241 27.97 -10.27 19.48
CA LEU A 241 29.12 -10.76 20.25
C LEU A 241 28.87 -12.14 20.86
N LYS A 242 27.67 -12.41 21.40
CA LYS A 242 27.30 -13.74 21.90
C LYS A 242 27.37 -14.82 20.82
N LEU A 243 26.92 -14.50 19.59
CA LEU A 243 27.01 -15.45 18.48
C LEU A 243 28.46 -15.69 18.04
N VAL A 244 29.33 -14.68 18.13
CA VAL A 244 30.78 -14.85 17.87
C VAL A 244 31.40 -15.81 18.90
N ASP A 245 31.07 -15.65 20.18
CA ASP A 245 31.55 -16.54 21.24
C ASP A 245 31.04 -17.98 21.04
N GLU A 246 29.75 -18.15 20.74
CA GLU A 246 29.15 -19.46 20.47
C GLU A 246 29.76 -20.16 19.25
N MET A 247 30.04 -19.38 18.20
CA MET A 247 30.71 -19.85 16.99
C MET A 247 32.14 -20.33 17.29
N HIS A 248 32.87 -19.63 18.16
CA HIS A 248 34.20 -20.02 18.62
C HIS A 248 34.16 -21.32 19.45
N ASP A 249 33.22 -21.43 20.39
CA ASP A 249 33.03 -22.62 21.23
C ASP A 249 32.71 -23.88 20.42
N ARG A 250 32.11 -23.73 19.23
CA ARG A 250 31.78 -24.82 18.31
C ARG A 250 32.90 -25.18 17.34
N GLY A 251 34.07 -24.55 17.45
CA GLY A 251 35.22 -24.82 16.59
C GLY A 251 35.04 -24.37 15.14
N GLN A 252 34.13 -23.42 14.88
CA GLN A 252 33.95 -22.79 13.58
C GLN A 252 34.50 -21.36 13.66
N PRO A 253 35.79 -21.09 13.40
CA PRO A 253 36.32 -19.73 13.55
C PRO A 253 35.70 -18.76 12.53
N PRO A 254 35.43 -17.49 12.92
CA PRO A 254 34.93 -16.48 11.99
C PRO A 254 35.95 -16.24 10.86
N ASP A 255 35.50 -16.25 9.62
CA ASP A 255 36.33 -15.89 8.46
C ASP A 255 36.57 -14.38 8.39
N ILE A 256 37.76 -13.98 7.93
CA ILE A 256 38.31 -12.61 7.99
C ILE A 256 37.63 -11.63 7.00
N ILE A 257 36.41 -11.89 6.56
CA ILE A 257 35.64 -10.94 5.73
C ILE A 257 34.50 -10.39 6.59
N THR A 258 34.85 -9.39 7.38
CA THR A 258 33.92 -8.52 8.12
C THR A 258 33.90 -7.13 7.48
#